data_AF-A0AAU7WYL1-F1
#
_entry.id   AF-A0AAU7WYL1-F1
#
_cell.length_a   1.000
_cell.length_b   1.000
_cell.length_c   1.000
_cell.angle_alpha   90.00
_cell.angle_beta   90.00
_cell.angle_gamma   90.00
#
_symmetry.space_group_name_H-M   'P 1'
#
loop_
_entity.id
_entity.type
_entity.pdbx_description
1 polymer ?
#
loop_
_entity_poly.entity_id
_entity_poly.type
_entity_poly.pdbx_seq_one_letter_code
_entity_poly.pdbx_strand_id
1 'polypeptide(L)'
;MTQLNQPGPYHRHVDYEAGCILHVNPVTGEVIAQSAMVRAKNPEEKYQAWATERRADALLVSDHSSAVTLSTFPEAVASALRAPKPAKAGRGRPKTSYANPVAAYMHLLALPDLLPWVDHIITGSIITSAGVTNGKINVKARAVIGALFATEITAEVCKTSEISLRTAQRIAKAARHAAHGIASYVERHPTIKAEIDAEALFRAFSI
;
A
#
# COMPACT_ATOMS: atom_id res chain seq x y z
N MET A 1 0.05 17.96 32.03
CA MET A 1 -1.08 18.11 31.09
C MET A 1 -0.60 18.95 29.92
N THR A 2 -0.24 18.30 28.82
CA THR A 2 0.31 18.96 27.62
C THR A 2 -0.79 18.92 26.57
N GLN A 3 -1.34 20.09 26.19
CA GLN A 3 -2.49 20.16 25.30
C GLN A 3 -2.09 19.72 23.87
N LEU A 4 -2.61 18.57 23.43
CA LEU A 4 -2.41 17.94 22.13
C LEU A 4 -3.22 18.57 20.97
N ASN A 5 -3.85 19.73 21.19
CA ASN A 5 -4.77 20.37 20.23
C ASN A 5 -4.27 21.68 19.61
N GLN A 6 -2.98 22.01 19.75
CA GLN A 6 -2.44 23.17 19.04
C GLN A 6 -2.04 22.76 17.62
N PRO A 7 -2.70 23.27 16.55
CA PRO A 7 -2.17 23.13 15.20
C PRO A 7 -0.75 23.70 15.19
N GLY A 8 0.15 23.08 14.42
CA GLY A 8 1.50 23.59 14.24
C GLY A 8 1.46 25.10 13.95
N PRO A 9 2.40 25.91 14.48
CA PRO A 9 2.17 27.34 14.72
C PRO A 9 1.83 28.13 13.46
N TYR A 10 2.22 27.64 12.27
CA TYR A 10 2.03 28.32 10.98
C TYR A 10 1.68 27.33 9.86
N HIS A 11 0.78 27.73 8.96
CA HIS A 11 0.52 27.04 7.70
C HIS A 11 1.52 27.50 6.63
N ARG A 12 2.21 26.56 5.98
CA ARG A 12 3.19 26.87 4.94
C ARG A 12 2.52 26.90 3.56
N HIS A 13 2.43 28.08 2.97
CA HIS A 13 1.96 28.28 1.60
C HIS A 13 3.17 28.47 0.67
N VAL A 14 3.20 27.77 -0.45
CA VAL A 14 4.25 27.91 -1.46
C VAL A 14 3.66 28.63 -2.67
N ASP A 15 4.10 29.86 -2.89
CA ASP A 15 3.72 30.65 -4.05
C ASP A 15 4.78 30.50 -5.14
N TYR A 16 4.41 29.78 -6.20
CA TYR A 16 5.29 29.50 -7.33
C TYR A 16 5.41 30.69 -8.30
N GLU A 17 4.40 31.57 -8.34
CA GLU A 17 4.40 32.75 -9.23
C GLU A 17 5.25 33.86 -8.64
N ALA A 18 5.10 34.13 -7.34
CA ALA A 18 5.91 35.11 -6.61
C ALA A 18 7.28 34.56 -6.18
N GLY A 19 7.53 33.27 -6.37
CA GLY A 19 8.82 32.66 -6.04
C GLY A 19 9.14 32.66 -4.55
N CYS A 20 8.14 32.55 -3.67
CA CYS A 20 8.32 32.65 -2.24
C CYS A 20 7.52 31.62 -1.45
N ILE A 21 7.95 31.38 -0.22
CA ILE A 21 7.32 30.51 0.76
C ILE A 21 6.81 31.42 1.86
N LEU A 22 5.50 31.38 2.11
CA LEU A 22 4.81 32.15 3.13
C LEU A 22 4.46 31.23 4.30
N HIS A 23 4.73 31.70 5.52
CA HIS A 23 4.22 31.11 6.75
C HIS A 23 3.07 31.98 7.24
N VAL A 24 1.86 31.42 7.20
CA VAL A 24 0.61 32.13 7.47
C VAL A 24 0.01 31.64 8.78
N ASN A 25 -0.49 32.56 9.60
CA ASN A 25 -1.28 32.21 10.77
C ASN A 25 -2.59 31.54 10.31
N PRO A 26 -2.87 30.28 10.67
CA PRO A 26 -4.07 29.60 10.22
C PRO A 26 -5.37 30.21 10.78
N VAL A 27 -5.30 31.00 11.86
CA VAL A 27 -6.47 31.60 12.52
C VAL A 27 -6.75 33.02 12.04
N THR A 28 -5.72 33.85 11.86
CA THR A 28 -5.89 35.26 11.45
C THR A 28 -5.69 35.48 9.96
N GLY A 29 -5.05 34.54 9.25
CA GLY A 29 -4.68 34.69 7.84
C GLY A 29 -3.49 35.63 7.59
N GLU A 30 -2.86 36.14 8.65
CA GLU A 30 -1.71 37.04 8.54
C GLU A 30 -0.43 36.30 8.14
N VAL A 31 0.37 36.91 7.26
CA VAL A 31 1.69 36.39 6.87
C VAL A 31 2.70 36.76 7.96
N ILE A 32 3.23 35.75 8.63
CA ILE A 32 4.15 35.89 9.76
C ILE A 32 5.61 35.87 9.30
N ALA A 33 5.91 35.10 8.25
CA ALA A 33 7.24 35.09 7.66
C ALA A 33 7.15 34.81 6.16
N GLN A 34 8.06 35.44 5.39
CA GLN A 34 8.26 35.19 3.98
C GLN A 34 9.71 34.77 3.76
N SER A 35 9.92 33.67 3.05
CA SER A 35 11.24 33.19 2.64
C SER A 35 11.28 33.09 1.12
N ALA A 36 12.36 33.54 0.50
CA ALA A 36 12.54 33.36 -0.94
C ALA A 36 12.64 31.86 -1.27
N MET A 37 11.96 31.43 -2.33
CA MET A 37 12.06 30.06 -2.81
C MET A 37 13.42 29.89 -3.50
N VAL A 38 14.34 29.18 -2.86
CA VAL A 38 15.63 28.83 -3.47
C VAL A 38 15.40 27.72 -4.49
N ARG A 39 15.11 28.11 -5.73
CA ARG A 39 15.05 27.18 -6.87
C ARG A 39 16.45 27.05 -7.46
N ALA A 40 16.95 25.83 -7.62
CA ALA A 40 18.17 25.62 -8.39
C ALA A 40 17.99 26.23 -9.78
N LYS A 41 18.94 27.06 -10.22
CA LYS A 41 18.82 27.91 -11.42
C LYS A 41 18.57 27.13 -12.72
N ASN A 42 18.91 25.83 -12.74
CA ASN A 42 18.64 24.96 -13.87
C ASN A 42 18.40 23.49 -13.46
N PRO A 43 17.20 23.14 -13.00
CA PRO A 43 16.89 21.78 -12.57
C PRO A 43 16.75 20.82 -13.76
N GLU A 44 16.33 21.34 -14.92
CA GLU A 44 16.14 20.57 -16.14
C GLU A 44 17.48 20.18 -16.76
N GLU A 45 18.45 21.08 -16.85
CA GLU A 45 19.81 20.72 -17.29
C GLU A 45 20.48 19.72 -16.36
N LYS A 46 20.31 19.84 -15.03
CA LYS A 46 20.82 18.84 -14.08
C LYS A 46 20.19 17.47 -14.31
N TYR A 47 18.89 17.42 -14.55
CA TYR A 47 18.19 16.18 -14.86
C TYR A 47 18.67 15.60 -16.19
N GLN A 48 18.84 16.42 -17.23
CA GLN A 48 19.31 15.96 -18.53
C GLN A 48 20.76 15.47 -18.48
N ALA A 49 21.63 16.13 -17.71
CA ALA A 49 23.01 15.68 -17.49
C ALA A 49 23.04 14.31 -16.78
N TRP A 50 22.28 14.16 -15.69
CA TRP A 50 22.13 12.88 -15.00
C TRP A 50 21.56 11.78 -15.90
N ALA A 51 20.54 12.10 -16.71
CA ALA A 51 19.92 11.15 -17.62
C ALA A 51 20.87 10.74 -18.74
N THR A 52 21.73 11.65 -19.21
CA THR A 52 22.73 11.37 -20.24
C THR A 52 23.84 10.48 -19.68
N GLU A 53 24.33 10.77 -18.47
CA GLU A 53 25.28 9.94 -17.74
C GLU A 53 24.76 8.51 -17.56
N ARG A 54 23.48 8.35 -17.19
CA ARG A 54 22.86 7.02 -17.04
C ARG A 54 22.65 6.28 -18.35
N ARG A 55 22.34 6.97 -19.45
CA ARG A 55 22.23 6.31 -20.76
C ARG A 55 23.58 5.91 -21.34
N ALA A 56 24.65 6.59 -20.94
CA ALA A 56 26.02 6.30 -21.36
C ALA A 56 26.69 5.20 -20.50
N ASP A 57 26.07 4.81 -19.39
CA ASP A 57 26.58 3.76 -18.52
C ASP A 57 26.54 2.39 -19.21
N ALA A 58 27.71 1.83 -19.51
CA ALA A 58 27.86 0.54 -20.16
C ALA A 58 27.32 -0.62 -19.30
N LEU A 59 27.22 -0.43 -17.98
CA LEU A 59 26.70 -1.42 -17.04
C LEU A 59 25.17 -1.43 -16.98
N LEU A 60 24.48 -0.45 -17.58
CA LEU A 60 23.02 -0.37 -17.55
C LEU A 60 22.36 -1.62 -18.17
N VAL A 61 22.96 -2.17 -19.22
CA VAL A 61 22.47 -3.39 -19.89
C VAL A 61 22.70 -4.62 -19.01
N SER A 62 23.85 -4.72 -18.34
CA SER A 62 24.14 -5.80 -17.40
C SER A 62 23.28 -5.74 -16.15
N ASP A 63 22.99 -4.54 -15.63
CA ASP A 63 22.10 -4.32 -14.50
C ASP A 63 20.67 -4.73 -14.85
N HIS A 64 20.21 -4.38 -16.06
CA HIS A 64 18.91 -4.85 -16.56
C HIS A 64 18.85 -6.38 -16.63
N SER A 65 19.90 -7.03 -17.16
CA SER A 65 19.94 -8.49 -17.22
C SER A 65 19.96 -9.13 -15.83
N SER A 66 20.72 -8.58 -14.89
CA SER A 66 20.82 -9.07 -13.51
C SER A 66 19.51 -8.90 -12.74
N ALA A 67 18.78 -7.79 -12.95
CA ALA A 67 17.46 -7.58 -12.37
C ALA A 67 16.40 -8.56 -12.92
N VAL A 68 16.51 -8.95 -14.20
CA VAL A 68 15.68 -9.99 -14.82
C VAL A 68 16.03 -11.37 -14.25
N THR A 69 17.31 -11.67 -14.07
CA THR A 69 17.77 -12.93 -13.45
C THR A 69 17.32 -13.04 -12.01
N LEU A 70 17.41 -11.96 -11.21
CA LEU A 70 16.93 -11.93 -9.82
C LEU A 70 15.40 -12.03 -9.70
N SER A 71 14.65 -11.63 -10.73
CA SER A 71 13.20 -11.82 -10.80
C SER A 71 12.79 -13.22 -11.27
N THR A 72 13.73 -14.01 -11.79
CA THR A 72 13.48 -15.38 -12.24
C THR A 72 13.81 -16.33 -11.10
N PHE A 73 12.82 -16.59 -10.23
CA PHE A 73 12.92 -17.67 -9.26
C PHE A 73 13.13 -19.00 -10.02
N PRO A 74 14.13 -19.84 -9.64
CA PRO A 74 14.37 -21.08 -10.35
C PRO A 74 13.18 -22.04 -10.17
N GLU A 75 12.64 -22.46 -11.30
CA GLU A 75 11.57 -23.45 -11.51
C GLU A 75 11.99 -24.88 -11.11
N ALA A 76 12.80 -25.03 -10.04
CA ALA A 76 13.37 -26.31 -9.63
C ALA A 76 12.77 -26.88 -8.33
N VAL A 77 11.94 -26.12 -7.61
CA VAL A 77 11.28 -26.60 -6.36
C VAL A 77 9.83 -27.07 -6.58
N ALA A 78 9.31 -26.99 -7.81
CA ALA A 78 7.91 -27.32 -8.10
C ALA A 78 7.68 -28.75 -8.65
N SER A 79 8.64 -29.67 -8.52
CA SER A 79 8.54 -31.05 -9.05
C SER A 79 8.46 -32.12 -7.95
N ALA A 80 7.63 -31.90 -6.93
CA ALA A 80 7.28 -32.94 -5.96
C ALA A 80 5.95 -32.65 -5.25
N LEU A 81 4.83 -32.66 -5.97
CA LEU A 81 3.48 -32.97 -5.45
C LEU A 81 2.52 -33.12 -6.64
N ARG A 82 2.37 -34.36 -7.08
CA ARG A 82 1.57 -34.76 -8.25
C ARG A 82 0.12 -34.98 -7.80
N ALA A 83 -0.73 -33.98 -7.97
CA ALA A 83 -2.19 -34.09 -7.93
C ALA A 83 -2.78 -33.76 -9.33
N PRO A 84 -3.93 -34.33 -9.73
CA PRO A 84 -4.34 -34.35 -11.13
C PRO A 84 -4.78 -32.97 -11.62
N LYS A 85 -4.30 -32.59 -12.81
CA LYS A 85 -4.57 -31.32 -13.50
C LYS A 85 -6.07 -31.16 -13.80
N PRO A 86 -6.72 -30.05 -13.41
CA PRO A 86 -7.99 -29.67 -14.02
C PRO A 86 -7.73 -29.07 -15.41
N ALA A 87 -8.74 -29.25 -16.28
CA ALA A 87 -8.72 -29.03 -17.71
C ALA A 87 -8.24 -27.63 -18.15
N LYS A 88 -7.62 -27.61 -19.32
CA LYS A 88 -7.05 -26.44 -20.03
C LYS A 88 -7.92 -25.19 -19.88
N ALA A 89 -7.50 -24.26 -19.03
CA ALA A 89 -8.03 -22.91 -19.02
C ALA A 89 -7.50 -22.13 -20.24
N GLY A 90 -8.38 -21.39 -20.91
CA GLY A 90 -8.10 -20.69 -22.16
C GLY A 90 -6.88 -19.76 -22.12
N ARG A 91 -6.32 -19.51 -23.30
CA ARG A 91 -5.17 -18.66 -23.58
C ARG A 91 -5.40 -17.24 -23.04
N GLY A 92 -4.95 -16.96 -21.82
CA GLY A 92 -5.09 -15.66 -21.15
C GLY A 92 -4.11 -15.53 -19.98
N ARG A 93 -3.90 -14.29 -19.49
CA ARG A 93 -3.06 -14.01 -18.31
C ARG A 93 -3.60 -14.83 -17.12
N PRO A 94 -2.74 -15.58 -16.38
CA PRO A 94 -3.18 -16.32 -15.21
C PRO A 94 -3.96 -15.43 -14.24
N LYS A 95 -5.03 -15.97 -13.65
CA LYS A 95 -5.78 -15.27 -12.61
C LYS A 95 -4.79 -14.86 -11.51
N THR A 96 -4.71 -13.57 -11.22
CA THR A 96 -3.86 -13.05 -10.15
C THR A 96 -4.52 -13.40 -8.81
N SER A 97 -4.20 -14.57 -8.28
CA SER A 97 -4.41 -14.91 -6.87
C SER A 97 -3.29 -14.31 -6.03
N TYR A 98 -3.64 -13.89 -4.82
CA TYR A 98 -2.71 -13.37 -3.82
C TYR A 98 -3.05 -14.06 -2.51
N ALA A 99 -2.15 -14.87 -1.99
CA ALA A 99 -2.30 -15.49 -0.67
C ALA A 99 -2.30 -14.38 0.38
N ASN A 100 -3.33 -14.36 1.22
CA ASN A 100 -3.50 -13.31 2.21
C ASN A 100 -2.71 -13.64 3.49
N PRO A 101 -1.62 -12.90 3.81
CA PRO A 101 -0.82 -13.19 4.99
C PRO A 101 -1.54 -12.89 6.30
N VAL A 102 -2.63 -12.11 6.28
CA VAL A 102 -3.32 -11.64 7.49
C VAL A 102 -4.63 -12.38 7.77
N ALA A 103 -5.11 -13.20 6.84
CA ALA A 103 -6.43 -13.86 6.95
C ALA A 103 -6.59 -14.65 8.25
N ALA A 104 -5.53 -15.34 8.68
CA ALA A 104 -5.55 -16.19 9.86
C ALA A 104 -5.83 -15.43 11.16
N TYR A 105 -5.41 -14.17 11.27
CA TYR A 105 -5.52 -13.38 12.50
C TYR A 105 -6.34 -12.10 12.35
N MET A 106 -6.91 -11.84 11.17
CA MET A 106 -7.72 -10.64 10.92
C MET A 106 -8.89 -10.50 11.91
N HIS A 107 -9.46 -11.62 12.36
CA HIS A 107 -10.53 -11.65 13.36
C HIS A 107 -10.11 -11.06 14.71
N LEU A 108 -8.86 -11.22 15.12
CA LEU A 108 -8.30 -10.63 16.34
C LEU A 108 -8.15 -9.11 16.23
N LEU A 109 -7.94 -8.63 15.01
CA LEU A 109 -7.70 -7.22 14.71
C LEU A 109 -9.00 -6.43 14.45
N ALA A 110 -10.09 -7.13 14.17
CA ALA A 110 -11.33 -6.54 13.65
C ALA A 110 -12.56 -6.73 14.54
N LEU A 111 -12.46 -7.52 15.62
CA LEU A 111 -13.59 -7.82 16.50
C LEU A 111 -13.27 -7.47 17.97
N PRO A 112 -14.22 -6.88 18.73
CA PRO A 112 -15.54 -6.44 18.28
C PRO A 112 -15.50 -5.23 17.34
N ASP A 113 -14.45 -4.41 17.47
CA ASP A 113 -14.19 -3.23 16.65
C ASP A 113 -12.80 -3.30 16.02
N LEU A 114 -12.64 -2.62 14.89
CA LEU A 114 -11.38 -2.55 14.16
C LEU A 114 -10.36 -1.71 14.94
N LEU A 115 -9.15 -2.26 15.14
CA LEU A 115 -8.08 -1.53 15.80
C LEU A 115 -7.70 -0.27 15.00
N PRO A 116 -7.45 0.89 15.65
CA PRO A 116 -7.23 2.16 14.95
C PRO A 116 -6.06 2.13 13.95
N TRP A 117 -4.94 1.50 14.32
CA TRP A 117 -3.78 1.42 13.43
C TRP A 117 -4.06 0.56 12.18
N VAL A 118 -4.93 -0.45 12.29
CA VAL A 118 -5.37 -1.27 11.17
C VAL A 118 -6.26 -0.46 10.25
N ASP A 119 -7.20 0.31 10.81
CA ASP A 119 -8.05 1.22 10.05
C ASP A 119 -7.24 2.27 9.28
N HIS A 120 -6.20 2.84 9.90
CA HIS A 120 -5.29 3.77 9.23
C HIS A 120 -4.56 3.13 8.04
N ILE A 121 -4.08 1.89 8.19
CA ILE A 121 -3.43 1.16 7.09
C ILE A 121 -4.43 0.88 5.96
N ILE A 122 -5.66 0.46 6.29
CA ILE A 122 -6.71 0.18 5.31
C ILE A 122 -7.10 1.45 4.56
N THR A 123 -7.38 2.53 5.29
CA THR A 123 -7.75 3.83 4.72
C THR A 123 -6.63 4.39 3.84
N GLY A 124 -5.39 4.35 4.32
CA GLY A 124 -4.22 4.73 3.53
C GLY A 124 -4.07 3.90 2.26
N SER A 125 -4.29 2.58 2.35
CA SER A 125 -4.23 1.67 1.21
C SER A 125 -5.33 1.95 0.19
N ILE A 126 -6.53 2.30 0.64
CA ILE A 126 -7.64 2.67 -0.23
C ILE A 126 -7.31 3.94 -1.01
N ILE A 127 -6.84 4.98 -0.32
CA ILE A 127 -6.49 6.27 -0.93
C ILE A 127 -5.36 6.11 -1.95
N THR A 128 -4.29 5.40 -1.58
CA THR A 128 -3.07 5.28 -2.39
C THR A 128 -3.22 4.30 -3.56
N SER A 129 -3.83 3.13 -3.33
CA SER A 129 -3.79 2.04 -4.32
C SER A 129 -5.07 1.92 -5.17
N ALA A 130 -6.26 2.06 -4.57
CA ALA A 130 -7.54 2.08 -5.30
C ALA A 130 -7.84 3.48 -5.87
N GLY A 131 -7.22 4.51 -5.30
CA GLY A 131 -7.27 5.88 -5.76
C GLY A 131 -8.54 6.60 -5.33
N VAL A 132 -8.55 7.90 -5.60
CA VAL A 132 -9.69 8.80 -5.39
C VAL A 132 -10.09 9.42 -6.73
N THR A 133 -11.35 9.83 -6.86
CA THR A 133 -11.85 10.56 -8.03
C THR A 133 -12.73 11.69 -7.54
N ASN A 134 -12.43 12.92 -7.92
CA ASN A 134 -13.10 14.14 -7.44
C ASN A 134 -13.17 14.21 -5.89
N GLY A 135 -12.08 13.87 -5.22
CA GLY A 135 -12.00 13.83 -3.75
C GLY A 135 -12.78 12.70 -3.08
N LYS A 136 -13.48 11.85 -3.85
CA LYS A 136 -14.26 10.72 -3.33
C LYS A 136 -13.47 9.43 -3.45
N ILE A 137 -13.50 8.64 -2.38
CA ILE A 137 -12.88 7.33 -2.34
C ILE A 137 -13.60 6.38 -3.31
N ASN A 138 -12.82 5.63 -4.09
CA ASN A 138 -13.34 4.76 -5.14
C ASN A 138 -13.98 3.44 -4.66
N VAL A 139 -13.73 3.03 -3.41
CA VAL A 139 -14.19 1.75 -2.83
C VAL A 139 -14.61 1.91 -1.37
N LYS A 140 -15.60 1.15 -0.90
CA LYS A 140 -16.04 1.19 0.50
C LYS A 140 -15.05 0.45 1.41
N ALA A 141 -14.67 1.04 2.54
CA ALA A 141 -13.76 0.42 3.52
C ALA A 141 -14.25 -0.95 4.00
N ARG A 142 -15.55 -1.08 4.28
CA ARG A 142 -16.18 -2.38 4.63
C ARG A 142 -15.94 -3.49 3.61
N ALA A 143 -15.91 -3.17 2.32
CA ALA A 143 -15.65 -4.16 1.28
C ALA A 143 -14.19 -4.62 1.27
N VAL A 144 -13.26 -3.70 1.58
CA VAL A 144 -11.84 -4.02 1.74
C VAL A 144 -11.60 -4.85 3.00
N ILE A 145 -12.23 -4.49 4.12
CA ILE A 145 -12.19 -5.27 5.36
C ILE A 145 -12.69 -6.69 5.10
N GLY A 146 -13.84 -6.86 4.44
CA GLY A 146 -14.36 -8.18 4.08
C GLY A 146 -13.39 -9.00 3.24
N ALA A 147 -12.69 -8.38 2.29
CA ALA A 147 -11.67 -9.06 1.48
C ALA A 147 -10.44 -9.49 2.30
N LEU A 148 -10.11 -8.81 3.40
CA LEU A 148 -9.00 -9.18 4.29
C LEU A 148 -9.28 -10.43 5.13
N PHE A 149 -10.54 -10.87 5.23
CA PHE A 149 -10.89 -12.17 5.83
C PHE A 149 -10.75 -13.35 4.86
N ALA A 150 -10.64 -13.10 3.56
CA ALA A 150 -10.46 -14.16 2.58
C ALA A 150 -9.04 -14.72 2.62
N THR A 151 -8.89 -16.04 2.54
CA THR A 151 -7.59 -16.72 2.46
C THR A 151 -6.80 -16.31 1.21
N GLU A 152 -7.51 -16.05 0.10
CA GLU A 152 -6.95 -15.50 -1.13
C GLU A 152 -7.69 -14.24 -1.59
N ILE A 153 -6.92 -13.19 -1.89
CA ILE A 153 -7.46 -11.91 -2.37
C ILE A 153 -7.48 -11.90 -3.90
N THR A 154 -8.65 -12.21 -4.46
CA THR A 154 -8.92 -12.13 -5.91
C THR A 154 -10.06 -11.16 -6.21
N ALA A 155 -10.10 -10.66 -7.45
CA ALA A 155 -11.23 -9.85 -7.90
C ALA A 155 -12.55 -10.65 -7.93
N GLU A 156 -12.50 -11.95 -8.17
CA GLU A 156 -13.71 -12.80 -8.15
C GLU A 156 -14.27 -12.97 -6.74
N VAL A 157 -13.40 -13.16 -5.73
CA VAL A 157 -13.82 -13.19 -4.32
C VAL A 157 -14.40 -11.85 -3.88
N CYS A 158 -13.87 -10.74 -4.38
CA CYS A 158 -14.39 -9.40 -4.08
C CYS A 158 -15.66 -9.04 -4.87
N LYS A 159 -16.08 -9.86 -5.84
CA LYS A 159 -17.21 -9.59 -6.72
C LYS A 159 -18.49 -10.12 -6.09
N THR A 160 -19.51 -9.29 -6.06
CA THR A 160 -20.88 -9.66 -5.69
C THR A 160 -21.83 -9.22 -6.80
N SER A 161 -23.12 -9.55 -6.69
CA SER A 161 -24.15 -9.05 -7.62
C SER A 161 -24.22 -7.51 -7.68
N GLU A 162 -23.86 -6.84 -6.58
CA GLU A 162 -23.89 -5.38 -6.45
C GLU A 162 -22.57 -4.70 -6.84
N ILE A 163 -21.47 -5.45 -6.89
CA ILE A 163 -20.13 -4.91 -7.11
C ILE A 163 -19.68 -5.22 -8.54
N SER A 164 -19.52 -4.17 -9.35
CA SER A 164 -18.97 -4.30 -10.70
C SER A 164 -17.56 -4.92 -10.68
N LEU A 165 -17.17 -5.60 -11.76
CA LEU A 165 -15.83 -6.20 -11.88
C LEU A 165 -14.72 -5.15 -11.68
N ARG A 166 -14.89 -3.94 -12.22
CA ARG A 166 -13.92 -2.85 -12.05
C ARG A 166 -13.79 -2.43 -10.59
N THR A 167 -14.88 -2.37 -9.85
CA THR A 167 -14.87 -2.08 -8.41
C THR A 167 -14.23 -3.22 -7.63
N ALA A 168 -14.55 -4.48 -7.96
CA ALA A 168 -13.95 -5.66 -7.33
C ALA A 168 -12.43 -5.73 -7.53
N GLN A 169 -11.93 -5.37 -8.71
CA GLN A 169 -10.49 -5.25 -8.98
C GLN A 169 -9.82 -4.17 -8.12
N ARG A 170 -10.48 -3.01 -7.94
CA ARG A 170 -10.00 -1.94 -7.05
C ARG A 170 -9.99 -2.36 -5.59
N ILE A 171 -11.03 -3.07 -5.13
CA ILE A 171 -11.10 -3.65 -3.78
C ILE A 171 -9.94 -4.62 -3.58
N ALA A 172 -9.75 -5.57 -4.50
CA ALA A 172 -8.67 -6.55 -4.41
C ALA A 172 -7.29 -5.87 -4.38
N LYS A 173 -7.09 -4.80 -5.17
CA LYS A 173 -5.84 -4.03 -5.16
C LYS A 173 -5.59 -3.37 -3.79
N ALA A 174 -6.60 -2.71 -3.22
CA ALA A 174 -6.50 -2.10 -1.89
C ALA A 174 -6.29 -3.12 -0.78
N ALA A 175 -7.01 -4.25 -0.83
CA ALA A 175 -6.89 -5.31 0.15
C ALA A 175 -5.50 -5.94 0.13
N ARG A 176 -4.89 -6.17 -1.04
CA ARG A 176 -3.51 -6.67 -1.14
C ARG A 176 -2.50 -5.72 -0.52
N HIS A 177 -2.63 -4.43 -0.83
CA HIS A 177 -1.75 -3.41 -0.27
C HIS A 177 -1.91 -3.31 1.25
N ALA A 178 -3.15 -3.34 1.75
CA ALA A 178 -3.44 -3.32 3.18
C ALA A 178 -2.92 -4.57 3.89
N ALA A 179 -3.15 -5.77 3.33
CA ALA A 179 -2.68 -7.03 3.89
C ALA A 179 -1.16 -7.03 4.06
N HIS A 180 -0.42 -6.56 3.05
CA HIS A 180 1.02 -6.42 3.15
C HIS A 180 1.44 -5.39 4.21
N GLY A 181 0.77 -4.24 4.27
CA GLY A 181 1.03 -3.20 5.27
C GLY A 181 0.79 -3.67 6.70
N ILE A 182 -0.31 -4.40 6.94
CA ILE A 182 -0.65 -4.98 8.24
C ILE A 182 0.38 -6.04 8.64
N ALA A 183 0.71 -6.98 7.74
CA ALA A 183 1.71 -8.00 8.01
C ALA A 183 3.08 -7.38 8.36
N SER A 184 3.52 -6.40 7.57
CA SER A 184 4.77 -5.66 7.82
C SER A 184 4.73 -4.87 9.14
N TYR A 185 3.56 -4.35 9.54
CA TYR A 185 3.42 -3.68 10.83
C TYR A 185 3.57 -4.68 11.97
N VAL A 186 2.87 -5.81 11.92
CA VAL A 186 2.97 -6.88 12.93
C VAL A 186 4.40 -7.38 13.08
N GLU A 187 5.11 -7.62 11.97
CA GLU A 187 6.52 -8.07 12.00
C GLU A 187 7.46 -7.07 12.67
N ARG A 188 7.19 -5.77 12.56
CA ARG A 188 7.99 -4.70 13.20
C ARG A 188 7.63 -4.43 14.66
N HIS A 189 6.56 -5.05 15.17
CA HIS A 189 6.08 -4.85 16.53
C HIS A 189 6.02 -6.21 17.26
N PRO A 190 7.16 -6.67 17.84
CA PRO A 190 7.28 -8.02 18.40
C PRO A 190 6.24 -8.36 19.46
N THR A 191 5.81 -7.39 20.27
CA THR A 191 4.78 -7.58 21.29
C THR A 191 3.44 -7.97 20.67
N ILE A 192 3.00 -7.24 19.63
CA ILE A 192 1.76 -7.51 18.90
C ILE A 192 1.84 -8.88 18.24
N LYS A 193 2.98 -9.19 17.63
CA LYS A 193 3.21 -10.50 17.01
C LYS A 193 3.10 -11.64 18.04
N ALA A 194 3.74 -11.50 19.19
CA ALA A 194 3.69 -12.50 20.25
C ALA A 194 2.26 -12.70 20.79
N GLU A 195 1.48 -11.63 20.95
CA GLU A 195 0.06 -11.73 21.34
C GLU A 195 -0.78 -12.48 20.30
N ILE A 196 -0.59 -12.18 19.01
CA ILE A 196 -1.27 -12.87 17.91
C ILE A 196 -0.89 -14.35 17.88
N ASP A 197 0.41 -14.66 17.98
CA ASP A 197 0.92 -16.03 17.93
C ASP A 197 0.43 -16.84 19.15
N ALA A 198 0.37 -16.24 20.34
CA ALA A 198 -0.14 -16.86 21.55
C ALA A 198 -1.63 -17.20 21.45
N GLU A 199 -2.45 -16.27 20.93
CA GLU A 199 -3.88 -16.50 20.71
C GLU A 199 -4.13 -17.53 19.60
N ALA A 200 -3.32 -17.53 18.54
CA ALA A 200 -3.39 -18.54 17.50
C ALA A 200 -3.07 -19.95 18.04
N LEU A 201 -2.05 -20.06 18.91
CA LEU A 201 -1.72 -21.30 19.62
C LEU A 201 -2.86 -21.74 20.54
N PHE A 202 -3.40 -20.82 21.34
CA PHE A 202 -4.52 -21.11 22.24
C PHE A 202 -5.70 -21.72 21.47
N ARG A 203 -6.08 -21.14 20.34
CA ARG A 203 -7.16 -21.66 19.48
C ARG A 203 -6.85 -23.00 18.84
N ALA A 204 -5.58 -23.25 18.47
CA ALA A 204 -5.16 -24.51 17.90
C ALA A 204 -5.20 -25.67 18.92
N PHE A 205 -5.02 -25.38 20.21
CA PHE A 205 -4.95 -26.37 21.29
C PHE A 205 -6.19 -26.42 22.20
N SER A 206 -7.19 -25.56 22.01
CA SER A 206 -8.44 -25.55 22.80
C SER A 206 -9.51 -26.54 22.29
N ILE A 207 -9.10 -27.74 21.87
CA ILE A 207 -10.01 -28.83 21.47
C ILE A 207 -10.22 -29.79 22.63
#